data_AF-A0A970CZ82-F1
#
_entry.id   AF-A0A970CZ82-F1
#
_cell.length_a   1.000
_cell.length_b   1.000
_cell.length_c   1.000
_cell.angle_alpha   90.00
_cell.angle_beta   90.00
_cell.angle_gamma   90.00
#
_symmetry.space_group_name_H-M   'P 1'
#
loop_
_entity.id
_entity.type
_entity.pdbx_description
1 polymer ?
#
loop_
_entity_poly.entity_id
_entity_poly.type
_entity_poly.pdbx_seq_one_letter_code
_entity_poly.pdbx_strand_id
1 'polypeptide(L)'
;LMLLVTIFTMQGGLLAVAITDTIMCIGMVIAALFVYVVIIKDISTSQLLLELGKINQEIINPTSSEPYGKSIGSVYLVFIYALLFTTTLPYMSIRFLSFKDDIKLYKLAFYMVPIGIILSLIPMVGLYIRYKEPGLEVPDRAMAIFLSEYVHPAAGGLITLFILFAMLSTISSVLQSLASALSYDMYVSFFNKEPKNADFLNRISVTVITVWTMILTYLAPRGMLNQIAYIGTGGLISMFVGPTIIKAFVDANAKVCFWSMLTGFFVNIILVFNFDIGWVEAPILAGLAGSIVYFVLGYVLNGMSFKKKELSN
;
A
#
# COMPACT_ATOMS: atom_id res chain seq x y z
N LEU A 1 16.02 1.58 -13.49
CA LEU A 1 15.38 1.62 -12.14
C LEU A 1 15.58 0.31 -11.38
N MET A 2 15.08 -0.82 -11.86
CA MET A 2 15.16 -2.12 -11.16
C MET A 2 16.59 -2.58 -10.80
N LEU A 3 17.57 -2.32 -11.66
CA LEU A 3 18.99 -2.57 -11.34
C LEU A 3 19.49 -1.72 -10.17
N LEU A 4 19.09 -0.45 -10.10
CA LEU A 4 19.42 0.42 -8.97
C LEU A 4 18.74 -0.09 -7.71
N VAL A 5 17.44 -0.42 -7.76
CA VAL A 5 16.71 -1.03 -6.63
C VAL A 5 17.46 -2.24 -6.11
N THR A 6 17.83 -3.17 -6.98
CA THR A 6 18.51 -4.42 -6.61
C THR A 6 19.81 -4.13 -5.86
N ILE A 7 20.63 -3.21 -6.36
CA ILE A 7 21.90 -2.83 -5.72
C ILE A 7 21.65 -2.17 -4.35
N PHE A 8 20.67 -1.27 -4.26
CA PHE A 8 20.33 -0.57 -3.03
C PHE A 8 19.74 -1.50 -1.96
N THR A 9 18.84 -2.39 -2.34
CA THR A 9 18.24 -3.40 -1.44
C THR A 9 19.30 -4.40 -0.96
N MET A 10 20.28 -4.76 -1.80
CA MET A 10 21.37 -5.69 -1.41
C MET A 10 22.42 -5.10 -0.44
N GLN A 11 22.53 -3.77 -0.36
CA GLN A 11 23.53 -3.06 0.46
C GLN A 11 22.97 -2.49 1.78
N GLY A 12 21.65 -2.41 1.93
CA GLY A 12 21.02 -1.66 3.02
C GLY A 12 20.76 -2.47 4.29
N GLY A 13 21.43 -2.11 5.38
CA GLY A 13 20.89 -2.37 6.72
C GLY A 13 19.67 -1.49 7.01
N LEU A 14 18.80 -1.88 7.95
CA LEU A 14 17.53 -1.20 8.24
C LEU A 14 17.69 0.31 8.52
N LEU A 15 18.80 0.72 9.16
CA LEU A 15 19.13 2.14 9.41
C LEU A 15 19.42 2.91 8.13
N ALA A 16 20.18 2.34 7.19
CA ALA A 16 20.51 2.98 5.93
C ALA A 16 19.23 3.21 5.11
N VAL A 17 18.35 2.21 5.07
CA VAL A 17 17.03 2.30 4.42
C VAL A 17 16.17 3.40 5.05
N ALA A 18 16.14 3.48 6.39
CA ALA A 18 15.38 4.52 7.09
C ALA A 18 15.86 5.94 6.76
N ILE A 19 17.18 6.16 6.66
CA ILE A 19 17.75 7.46 6.30
C ILE A 19 17.40 7.82 4.84
N THR A 20 17.58 6.88 3.91
CA THR A 20 17.26 7.12 2.49
C THR A 20 15.77 7.39 2.29
N ASP A 21 14.89 6.61 2.93
CA ASP A 21 13.44 6.81 2.85
C ASP A 21 13.04 8.19 3.39
N THR A 22 13.71 8.68 4.44
CA THR A 22 13.47 10.01 5.01
C THR A 22 13.82 11.11 4.00
N ILE A 23 14.99 11.02 3.35
CA ILE A 23 15.41 12.00 2.33
C ILE A 23 14.45 11.98 1.13
N MET A 24 14.06 10.78 0.67
CA MET A 24 13.11 10.62 -0.42
C MET A 24 11.75 11.22 -0.07
N CYS A 25 11.25 11.00 1.15
CA CYS A 25 10.00 11.56 1.64
C CYS A 25 10.01 13.11 1.62
N ILE A 26 11.10 13.74 2.06
CA ILE A 26 11.25 15.21 1.99
C ILE A 26 11.15 15.69 0.53
N GLY A 27 11.82 14.99 -0.39
CA GLY A 27 11.72 15.28 -1.83
C GLY A 27 10.29 15.17 -2.36
N MET A 28 9.54 14.14 -1.94
CA MET A 28 8.14 13.95 -2.33
C MET A 28 7.22 15.05 -1.79
N VAL A 29 7.44 15.52 -0.56
CA VAL A 29 6.70 16.65 0.03
C VAL A 29 6.94 17.93 -0.79
N ILE A 30 8.19 18.20 -1.15
CA ILE A 30 8.55 19.36 -1.98
C ILE A 30 7.88 19.23 -3.36
N ALA A 31 7.91 18.05 -3.97
CA ALA A 31 7.27 17.80 -5.25
C ALA A 31 5.76 18.04 -5.20
N ALA A 32 5.07 17.52 -4.18
CA ALA A 32 3.63 17.67 -4.01
C ALA A 32 3.23 19.14 -3.83
N LEU A 33 3.96 19.91 -3.02
CA LEU A 33 3.73 21.35 -2.86
C LEU A 33 3.96 22.10 -4.18
N PHE A 34 5.05 21.80 -4.88
CA PHE A 34 5.36 22.45 -6.15
C PHE A 34 4.27 22.20 -7.19
N VAL A 35 3.87 20.94 -7.36
CA VAL A 35 2.78 20.52 -8.25
C VAL A 35 1.49 21.27 -7.92
N TYR A 36 1.13 21.35 -6.64
CA TYR A 36 -0.05 22.07 -6.21
C TYR A 36 0.04 23.57 -6.52
N VAL A 37 1.20 24.19 -6.29
CA VAL A 37 1.45 25.61 -6.62
C VAL A 37 1.31 25.87 -8.12
N VAL A 38 1.76 24.96 -8.99
CA VAL A 38 1.58 25.09 -10.44
C VAL A 38 0.10 25.10 -10.81
N ILE A 39 -0.68 24.17 -10.24
CA ILE A 39 -2.12 24.06 -10.52
C ILE A 39 -2.87 25.33 -10.10
N ILE A 40 -2.68 25.81 -8.87
CA ILE A 40 -3.42 26.96 -8.35
C ILE A 40 -3.03 28.30 -9.01
N LYS A 41 -1.87 28.36 -9.67
CA LYS A 41 -1.45 29.52 -10.47
C LYS A 41 -2.19 29.61 -11.80
N ASP A 42 -2.59 28.48 -12.37
CA ASP A 42 -3.38 28.44 -13.60
C ASP A 42 -4.87 28.63 -13.30
N ILE A 43 -5.40 27.90 -12.32
CA ILE A 43 -6.82 27.95 -11.95
C ILE A 43 -7.01 27.78 -10.44
N SER A 44 -7.87 28.61 -9.84
CA SER A 44 -8.20 28.45 -8.41
C SER A 44 -8.95 27.14 -8.15
N THR A 45 -8.78 26.54 -6.97
CA THR A 45 -9.41 25.25 -6.64
C THR A 45 -10.94 25.29 -6.76
N SER A 46 -11.58 26.41 -6.39
CA SER A 46 -13.03 26.58 -6.51
C SER A 46 -13.48 26.63 -7.97
N GLN A 47 -12.77 27.37 -8.82
CA GLN A 47 -13.06 27.41 -10.26
C GLN A 47 -12.81 26.05 -10.92
N LEU A 48 -11.73 25.35 -10.55
CA LEU A 48 -11.45 24.00 -11.05
C LEU A 48 -12.62 23.05 -10.75
N LEU A 49 -13.15 23.08 -9.52
CA LEU A 49 -14.33 22.29 -9.19
C LEU A 49 -15.53 22.67 -10.06
N LEU A 50 -15.82 23.97 -10.22
CA LEU A 50 -16.95 24.43 -11.04
C LEU A 50 -16.84 23.97 -12.49
N GLU A 51 -15.66 24.09 -13.11
CA GLU A 51 -15.43 23.61 -14.48
C GLU A 51 -15.56 22.09 -14.58
N LEU A 52 -15.05 21.35 -13.59
CA LEU A 52 -15.23 19.89 -13.53
C LEU A 52 -16.71 19.49 -13.39
N GLY A 53 -17.52 20.25 -12.67
CA GLY A 53 -18.96 20.01 -12.58
C GLY A 53 -19.72 20.21 -13.88
N LYS A 54 -19.21 21.07 -14.78
CA LYS A 54 -19.75 21.19 -16.15
C LYS A 54 -19.41 19.96 -17.00
N ILE A 55 -18.27 19.32 -16.74
CA ILE A 55 -17.84 18.09 -17.42
C ILE A 55 -18.62 16.90 -16.88
N ASN A 56 -18.71 16.77 -15.56
CA ASN A 56 -19.46 15.70 -14.88
C ASN A 56 -19.93 16.17 -13.50
N GLN A 57 -21.24 16.25 -13.29
CA GLN A 57 -21.84 16.68 -12.02
C GLN A 57 -21.53 15.73 -10.85
N GLU A 58 -21.30 14.45 -11.11
CA GLU A 58 -20.93 13.46 -10.09
C GLU A 58 -19.58 13.77 -9.42
N ILE A 59 -18.73 14.61 -10.02
CA ILE A 59 -17.46 15.04 -9.40
C ILE A 59 -17.70 15.98 -8.21
N ILE A 60 -18.73 16.85 -8.29
CA ILE A 60 -19.04 17.81 -7.23
C ILE A 60 -20.11 17.26 -6.28
N ASN A 61 -21.13 16.60 -6.84
CA ASN A 61 -22.25 16.06 -6.07
C ASN A 61 -22.43 14.57 -6.39
N PRO A 62 -21.56 13.71 -5.83
CA PRO A 62 -21.59 12.29 -6.10
C PRO A 62 -22.85 11.62 -5.53
N THR A 63 -23.54 10.83 -6.34
CA THR A 63 -24.68 9.99 -5.93
C THR A 63 -24.24 8.61 -5.43
N SER A 64 -23.00 8.22 -5.74
CA SER A 64 -22.33 7.01 -5.26
C SER A 64 -20.90 7.32 -4.84
N SER A 65 -20.16 6.36 -4.28
CA SER A 65 -18.71 6.51 -4.07
C SER A 65 -17.91 5.62 -5.01
N GLU A 66 -18.41 5.30 -6.21
CA GLU A 66 -17.64 4.50 -7.15
C GLU A 66 -16.27 5.16 -7.42
N PRO A 67 -15.14 4.41 -7.39
CA PRO A 67 -15.04 2.95 -7.26
C PRO A 67 -14.88 2.42 -5.82
N TYR A 68 -14.95 3.28 -4.79
CA TYR A 68 -14.81 2.91 -3.37
C TYR A 68 -15.99 2.08 -2.84
N GLY A 69 -17.19 2.27 -3.39
CA GLY A 69 -18.40 1.48 -3.08
C GLY A 69 -19.68 2.15 -3.61
N LYS A 70 -20.81 1.43 -3.54
CA LYS A 70 -22.09 1.89 -4.11
C LYS A 70 -22.75 3.00 -3.30
N SER A 71 -22.49 3.06 -1.99
CA SER A 71 -23.02 4.11 -1.11
C SER A 71 -22.10 5.32 -1.06
N ILE A 72 -22.65 6.52 -0.90
CA ILE A 72 -21.88 7.76 -0.67
C ILE A 72 -20.99 7.65 0.59
N GLY A 73 -21.42 6.85 1.58
CA GLY A 73 -20.64 6.63 2.81
C GLY A 73 -19.43 5.72 2.62
N SER A 74 -19.35 4.96 1.52
CA SER A 74 -18.31 3.95 1.33
C SER A 74 -16.91 4.55 1.19
N VAL A 75 -16.79 5.82 0.79
CA VAL A 75 -15.51 6.54 0.76
C VAL A 75 -14.81 6.56 2.12
N TYR A 76 -15.55 6.62 3.23
CA TYR A 76 -14.97 6.65 4.58
C TYR A 76 -14.35 5.33 5.00
N LEU A 77 -14.67 4.22 4.31
CA LEU A 77 -14.02 2.93 4.57
C LEU A 77 -12.53 2.96 4.21
N VAL A 78 -12.07 3.96 3.43
CA VAL A 78 -10.64 4.15 3.14
C VAL A 78 -9.81 4.32 4.42
N PHE A 79 -10.37 4.86 5.50
CA PHE A 79 -9.68 4.99 6.78
C PHE A 79 -9.45 3.61 7.43
N ILE A 80 -10.45 2.73 7.38
CA ILE A 80 -10.33 1.36 7.86
C ILE A 80 -9.32 0.62 7.00
N TYR A 81 -9.42 0.75 5.68
CA TYR A 81 -8.48 0.15 4.75
C TYR A 81 -7.04 0.60 5.00
N ALA A 82 -6.81 1.90 5.21
CA ALA A 82 -5.47 2.44 5.50
C ALA A 82 -4.90 1.91 6.84
N LEU A 83 -5.75 1.75 7.86
CA LEU A 83 -5.37 1.13 9.13
C LEU A 83 -4.96 -0.34 8.92
N LEU A 84 -5.78 -1.12 8.21
CA LEU A 84 -5.47 -2.51 7.91
C LEU A 84 -4.23 -2.62 7.02
N PHE A 85 -4.08 -1.73 6.05
CA PHE A 85 -2.91 -1.66 5.18
C PHE A 85 -1.62 -1.52 6.00
N THR A 86 -1.65 -0.61 6.96
CA THR A 86 -0.49 -0.29 7.80
C THR A 86 -0.18 -1.40 8.81
N THR A 87 -1.21 -2.04 9.39
CA THR A 87 -1.05 -3.01 10.48
C THR A 87 -0.84 -4.44 10.01
N THR A 88 -1.37 -4.82 8.85
CA THR A 88 -1.43 -6.22 8.43
C THR A 88 -0.41 -6.59 7.36
N LEU A 89 -0.01 -5.66 6.48
CA LEU A 89 0.97 -5.98 5.44
C LEU A 89 2.39 -6.05 6.02
N PRO A 90 3.14 -7.15 5.79
CA PRO A 90 4.45 -7.35 6.41
C PRO A 90 5.47 -6.22 6.16
N TYR A 91 5.51 -5.69 4.94
CA TYR A 91 6.44 -4.63 4.56
C TYR A 91 6.11 -3.26 5.20
N MET A 92 4.88 -3.10 5.71
CA MET A 92 4.47 -1.93 6.49
C MET A 92 4.64 -2.18 7.99
N SER A 93 4.13 -3.32 8.48
CA SER A 93 4.04 -3.63 9.90
C SER A 93 5.40 -3.84 10.56
N ILE A 94 6.40 -4.37 9.83
CA ILE A 94 7.77 -4.56 10.34
C ILE A 94 8.42 -3.24 10.80
N ARG A 95 7.98 -2.10 10.25
CA ARG A 95 8.48 -0.78 10.65
C ARG A 95 8.09 -0.43 12.09
N PHE A 96 6.97 -0.94 12.59
CA PHE A 96 6.58 -0.77 13.99
C PHE A 96 7.48 -1.53 14.96
N LEU A 97 8.04 -2.67 14.53
CA LEU A 97 8.98 -3.44 15.35
C LEU A 97 10.32 -2.70 15.55
N SER A 98 10.57 -1.64 14.78
CA SER A 98 11.76 -0.80 14.90
C SER A 98 11.55 0.42 15.79
N PHE A 99 10.35 0.60 16.35
CA PHE A 99 10.07 1.68 17.28
C PHE A 99 10.80 1.43 18.60
N LYS A 100 11.39 2.49 19.15
CA LYS A 100 11.90 2.46 20.52
C LYS A 100 10.72 2.49 21.50
N ASP A 101 10.88 1.84 22.64
CA ASP A 101 9.82 1.71 23.66
C ASP A 101 9.34 3.06 24.23
N ASP A 102 10.19 4.10 24.18
CA ASP A 102 9.93 5.44 24.71
C ASP A 102 9.26 6.39 23.70
N ILE A 103 8.92 5.92 22.49
CA ILE A 103 8.31 6.75 21.46
C ILE A 103 6.90 7.17 21.89
N LYS A 104 6.71 8.49 22.01
CA LYS A 104 5.40 9.08 22.24
C LYS A 104 4.62 9.16 20.92
N LEU A 105 3.62 8.30 20.75
CA LEU A 105 2.82 8.20 19.51
C LEU A 105 2.21 9.53 19.07
N TYR A 106 1.76 10.38 19.99
CA TYR A 106 1.20 11.70 19.63
C TYR A 106 2.25 12.62 18.99
N LYS A 107 3.53 12.51 19.37
CA LYS A 107 4.61 13.27 18.72
C LYS A 107 4.85 12.77 17.31
N LEU A 108 4.85 11.44 17.12
CA LEU A 108 4.96 10.84 15.79
C LEU A 108 3.81 11.33 14.88
N ALA A 109 2.57 11.28 15.39
CA ALA A 109 1.41 11.76 14.65
C ALA A 109 1.52 13.25 14.29
N PHE A 110 2.03 14.09 15.21
CA PHE A 110 2.24 15.51 14.95
C PHE A 110 3.18 15.78 13.75
N TYR A 111 4.21 14.96 13.57
CA TYR A 111 5.09 15.08 12.40
C TYR A 111 4.49 14.44 11.12
N MET A 112 3.81 13.31 11.25
CA MET A 112 3.34 12.53 10.10
C MET A 112 2.04 13.06 9.48
N VAL A 113 1.13 13.61 10.26
CA VAL A 113 -0.17 14.11 9.76
C VAL A 113 0.01 15.23 8.73
N PRO A 114 0.82 16.29 8.97
CA PRO A 114 1.04 17.34 7.97
C PRO A 114 1.67 16.79 6.67
N ILE A 115 2.63 15.87 6.79
CA ILE A 115 3.26 15.21 5.64
C ILE A 115 2.20 14.45 4.82
N GLY A 116 1.34 13.67 5.48
CA GLY A 116 0.26 12.94 4.83
C GLY A 116 -0.74 13.85 4.11
N ILE A 117 -1.10 14.99 4.71
CA ILE A 117 -1.97 15.99 4.08
C ILE A 117 -1.33 16.56 2.82
N ILE A 118 -0.04 16.92 2.87
CA ILE A 118 0.67 17.47 1.72
C ILE A 118 0.79 16.43 0.59
N LEU A 119 1.12 15.18 0.91
CA LEU A 119 1.21 14.12 -0.09
C LEU A 119 -0.17 13.80 -0.71
N SER A 120 -1.26 14.07 0.01
CA SER A 120 -2.64 13.94 -0.50
C SER A 120 -3.03 15.02 -1.53
N LEU A 121 -2.13 15.95 -1.85
CA LEU A 121 -2.35 16.94 -2.93
C LEU A 121 -2.09 16.35 -4.32
N ILE A 122 -1.33 15.24 -4.44
CA ILE A 122 -0.97 14.64 -5.74
C ILE A 122 -2.19 14.30 -6.63
N PRO A 123 -3.29 13.74 -6.12
CA PRO A 123 -4.50 13.50 -6.91
C PRO A 123 -5.09 14.74 -7.59
N MET A 124 -4.76 15.97 -7.13
CA MET A 124 -5.16 17.21 -7.81
C MET A 124 -4.66 17.27 -9.26
N VAL A 125 -3.54 16.63 -9.58
CA VAL A 125 -3.06 16.51 -10.97
C VAL A 125 -4.08 15.80 -11.84
N GLY A 126 -4.70 14.73 -11.35
CA GLY A 126 -5.74 14.01 -12.08
C GLY A 126 -6.95 14.89 -12.36
N LEU A 127 -7.39 15.66 -11.36
CA LEU A 127 -8.49 16.63 -11.51
C LEU A 127 -8.14 17.74 -12.51
N TYR A 128 -6.93 18.28 -12.42
CA TYR A 128 -6.45 19.33 -13.31
C TYR A 128 -6.35 18.85 -14.77
N ILE A 129 -5.79 17.66 -15.00
CA ILE A 129 -5.70 17.09 -16.34
C ILE A 129 -7.07 16.70 -16.87
N ARG A 130 -8.00 16.25 -16.02
CA ARG A 130 -9.38 15.99 -16.45
C ARG A 130 -10.08 17.28 -16.94
N TYR A 131 -9.72 18.42 -16.37
CA TYR A 131 -10.18 19.74 -16.82
C TYR A 131 -9.52 20.18 -18.13
N LYS A 132 -8.18 20.08 -18.24
CA LYS A 132 -7.45 20.53 -19.44
C LYS A 132 -7.62 19.61 -20.65
N GLU A 133 -7.62 18.31 -20.42
CA GLU A 133 -7.67 17.25 -21.43
C GLU A 133 -8.88 16.33 -21.19
N PRO A 134 -10.11 16.83 -21.43
CA PRO A 134 -11.32 16.02 -21.26
C PRO A 134 -11.31 14.87 -22.26
N GLY A 135 -11.40 13.64 -21.77
CA GLY A 135 -11.43 12.42 -22.60
C GLY A 135 -10.09 11.70 -22.76
N LEU A 136 -9.10 11.97 -21.90
CA LEU A 136 -7.86 11.19 -21.85
C LEU A 136 -8.12 9.68 -21.84
N GLU A 137 -7.70 8.98 -22.92
CA GLU A 137 -7.95 7.55 -23.11
C GLU A 137 -7.28 6.67 -22.05
N VAL A 138 -6.07 7.04 -21.61
CA VAL A 138 -5.28 6.31 -20.63
C VAL A 138 -5.06 7.20 -19.40
N PRO A 139 -5.89 7.08 -18.35
CA PRO A 139 -5.81 7.92 -17.15
C PRO A 139 -4.43 7.91 -16.48
N ASP A 140 -3.71 6.78 -16.55
CA ASP A 140 -2.36 6.61 -16.00
C ASP A 140 -1.33 7.59 -16.61
N ARG A 141 -1.62 8.20 -17.77
CA ARG A 141 -0.74 9.18 -18.41
C ARG A 141 -0.90 10.60 -17.87
N ALA A 142 -1.87 10.87 -17.00
CA ALA A 142 -2.19 12.22 -16.53
C ALA A 142 -0.96 12.93 -15.92
N MET A 143 -0.22 12.27 -15.02
CA MET A 143 0.97 12.86 -14.42
C MET A 143 2.07 13.14 -15.47
N ALA A 144 2.25 12.25 -16.44
CA ALA A 144 3.25 12.44 -17.49
C ALA A 144 2.91 13.67 -18.35
N ILE A 145 1.65 13.81 -18.76
CA ILE A 145 1.14 14.95 -19.54
C ILE A 145 1.30 16.24 -18.73
N PHE A 146 0.91 16.22 -17.45
CA PHE A 146 1.09 17.36 -16.55
C PHE A 146 2.54 17.87 -16.54
N LEU A 147 3.49 16.96 -16.37
CA LEU A 147 4.91 17.31 -16.29
C LEU A 147 5.50 17.77 -17.63
N SER A 148 5.02 17.24 -18.76
CA SER A 148 5.55 17.60 -20.08
C SER A 148 4.96 18.90 -20.64
N GLU A 149 3.70 19.19 -20.35
CA GLU A 149 2.96 20.30 -21.00
C GLU A 149 2.76 21.51 -20.07
N TYR A 150 2.64 21.30 -18.76
CA TYR A 150 2.23 22.35 -17.82
C TYR A 150 3.32 22.73 -16.82
N VAL A 151 4.47 22.06 -16.87
CA VAL A 151 5.61 22.32 -15.98
C VAL A 151 6.85 22.63 -16.79
N HIS A 152 7.65 23.60 -16.35
CA HIS A 152 8.92 23.92 -16.98
C HIS A 152 9.84 22.66 -17.00
N PRO A 153 10.52 22.33 -18.12
CA PRO A 153 11.24 21.05 -18.28
C PRO A 153 12.21 20.72 -17.15
N ALA A 154 12.94 21.72 -16.63
CA ALA A 154 13.84 21.55 -15.50
C ALA A 154 13.12 21.10 -14.21
N ALA A 155 11.96 21.70 -13.91
CA ALA A 155 11.14 21.32 -12.76
C ALA A 155 10.43 19.98 -13.01
N GLY A 156 9.97 19.72 -14.24
CA GLY A 156 9.40 18.44 -14.63
C GLY A 156 10.37 17.27 -14.43
N GLY A 157 11.64 17.47 -14.81
CA GLY A 157 12.72 16.50 -14.56
C GLY A 157 12.98 16.27 -13.07
N LEU A 158 12.99 17.34 -12.26
CA LEU A 158 13.18 17.22 -10.81
C LEU A 158 12.02 16.49 -10.12
N ILE A 159 10.77 16.79 -10.49
CA ILE A 159 9.60 16.10 -9.95
C ILE A 159 9.60 14.63 -10.39
N THR A 160 9.97 14.35 -11.63
CA THR A 160 10.13 12.98 -12.13
C THR A 160 11.15 12.21 -11.29
N LEU A 161 12.27 12.83 -10.92
CA LEU A 161 13.25 12.24 -10.00
C LEU A 161 12.61 11.86 -8.65
N PHE A 162 11.80 12.74 -8.06
CA PHE A 162 11.12 12.46 -6.79
C PHE A 162 10.04 11.38 -6.90
N ILE A 163 9.33 11.29 -8.03
CA ILE A 163 8.41 10.18 -8.32
C ILE A 163 9.18 8.86 -8.37
N LEU A 164 10.33 8.83 -9.06
CA LEU A 164 11.19 7.64 -9.10
C LEU A 164 11.67 7.26 -7.69
N PHE A 165 12.03 8.24 -6.84
CA PHE A 165 12.39 7.99 -5.44
C PHE A 165 11.24 7.35 -4.63
N ALA A 166 10.00 7.84 -4.80
CA ALA A 166 8.83 7.25 -4.16
C ALA A 166 8.60 5.79 -4.57
N MET A 167 8.81 5.49 -5.86
CA MET A 167 8.74 4.12 -6.37
C MET A 167 9.86 3.25 -5.78
N LEU A 168 11.09 3.78 -5.70
CA LEU A 168 12.24 3.06 -5.15
C LEU A 168 12.03 2.66 -3.68
N SER A 169 11.54 3.55 -2.82
CA SER A 169 11.33 3.27 -1.39
C SER A 169 10.27 2.16 -1.18
N THR A 170 9.22 2.18 -2.00
CA THR A 170 8.16 1.17 -1.95
C THR A 170 8.65 -0.19 -2.46
N ILE A 171 9.26 -0.24 -3.65
CA ILE A 171 9.76 -1.49 -4.25
C ILE A 171 10.82 -2.12 -3.33
N SER A 172 11.73 -1.32 -2.79
CA SER A 172 12.76 -1.81 -1.87
C SER A 172 12.15 -2.48 -0.64
N SER A 173 11.14 -1.86 -0.02
CA SER A 173 10.48 -2.42 1.17
C SER A 173 9.75 -3.73 0.87
N VAL A 174 9.05 -3.80 -0.28
CA VAL A 174 8.34 -5.01 -0.71
C VAL A 174 9.32 -6.13 -1.05
N LEU A 175 10.36 -5.84 -1.85
CA LEU A 175 11.39 -6.83 -2.21
C LEU A 175 12.14 -7.33 -0.99
N GLN A 176 12.50 -6.46 -0.04
CA GLN A 176 13.19 -6.86 1.18
C GLN A 176 12.32 -7.80 2.03
N SER A 177 11.03 -7.47 2.19
CA SER A 177 10.10 -8.30 2.96
C SER A 177 9.92 -9.68 2.32
N LEU A 178 9.74 -9.74 0.99
CA LEU A 178 9.64 -11.00 0.26
C LEU A 178 10.94 -11.80 0.29
N ALA A 179 12.08 -11.12 0.13
CA ALA A 179 13.39 -11.76 0.15
C ALA A 179 13.69 -12.38 1.51
N SER A 180 13.39 -11.68 2.61
CA SER A 180 13.52 -12.23 3.97
C SER A 180 12.62 -13.45 4.18
N ALA A 181 11.37 -13.39 3.71
CA ALA A 181 10.45 -14.53 3.79
C ALA A 181 10.98 -15.76 3.01
N LEU A 182 11.52 -15.55 1.81
CA LEU A 182 12.11 -16.64 1.01
C LEU A 182 13.43 -17.16 1.59
N SER A 183 14.34 -16.26 2.00
CA SER A 183 15.70 -16.63 2.39
C SER A 183 15.81 -17.18 3.80
N TYR A 184 14.95 -16.71 4.71
CA TYR A 184 15.00 -17.05 6.13
C TYR A 184 13.77 -17.87 6.54
N ASP A 185 12.57 -17.30 6.44
CA ASP A 185 11.36 -17.93 7.00
C ASP A 185 11.05 -19.29 6.35
N MET A 186 11.06 -19.35 5.02
CA MET A 186 10.88 -20.60 4.28
C MET A 186 12.05 -21.56 4.52
N TYR A 187 13.29 -21.07 4.60
CA TYR A 187 14.45 -21.92 4.84
C TYR A 187 14.36 -22.61 6.21
N VAL A 188 14.07 -21.85 7.27
CA VAL A 188 13.87 -22.38 8.63
C VAL A 188 12.67 -23.32 8.64
N SER A 189 11.56 -22.95 7.99
CA SER A 189 10.37 -23.80 7.93
C SER A 189 10.60 -25.16 7.26
N PHE A 190 11.44 -25.23 6.21
CA PHE A 190 11.70 -26.48 5.50
C PHE A 190 12.84 -27.31 6.10
N PHE A 191 13.91 -26.66 6.54
CA PHE A 191 15.13 -27.35 6.97
C PHE A 191 15.28 -27.40 8.49
N ASN A 192 14.38 -26.77 9.24
CA ASN A 192 14.38 -26.68 10.70
C ASN A 192 15.74 -26.23 11.29
N LYS A 193 16.44 -25.35 10.57
CA LYS A 193 17.75 -24.81 10.94
C LYS A 193 17.94 -23.44 10.29
N GLU A 194 18.76 -22.61 10.90
CA GLU A 194 19.11 -21.30 10.35
C GLU A 194 20.07 -21.42 9.16
N PRO A 195 19.92 -20.54 8.15
CA PRO A 195 20.81 -20.52 7.00
C PRO A 195 22.21 -20.04 7.40
N LYS A 196 23.24 -20.84 7.10
CA LYS A 196 24.66 -20.49 7.38
C LYS A 196 25.11 -19.19 6.71
N ASN A 197 24.58 -18.89 5.52
CA ASN A 197 24.88 -17.68 4.74
C ASN A 197 23.57 -16.91 4.43
N ALA A 198 22.88 -16.44 5.47
CA ALA A 198 21.59 -15.75 5.34
C ALA A 198 21.65 -14.58 4.34
N ASP A 199 22.69 -13.76 4.40
CA ASP A 199 22.86 -12.59 3.51
C ASP A 199 22.98 -12.98 2.03
N PHE A 200 23.72 -14.06 1.74
CA PHE A 200 23.88 -14.53 0.36
C PHE A 200 22.56 -15.08 -0.19
N LEU A 201 21.83 -15.85 0.61
CA LEU A 201 20.50 -16.34 0.24
C LEU A 201 19.51 -15.18 0.05
N ASN A 202 19.56 -14.17 0.90
CA ASN A 202 18.73 -12.97 0.77
C ASN A 202 19.00 -12.26 -0.56
N ARG A 203 20.28 -12.04 -0.91
CA ARG A 203 20.70 -11.44 -2.19
C ARG A 203 20.23 -12.22 -3.41
N ILE A 204 20.29 -13.56 -3.36
CA ILE A 204 19.73 -14.41 -4.41
C ILE A 204 18.22 -14.25 -4.49
N SER A 205 17.51 -14.30 -3.35
CA SER A 205 16.06 -14.12 -3.30
C SER A 205 15.63 -12.78 -3.89
N VAL A 206 16.30 -11.67 -3.53
CA VAL A 206 16.05 -10.35 -4.13
C VAL A 206 16.21 -10.41 -5.65
N THR A 207 17.29 -11.01 -6.14
CA THR A 207 17.56 -11.12 -7.58
C THR A 207 16.47 -11.91 -8.31
N VAL A 208 16.11 -13.09 -7.77
CA VAL A 208 15.08 -13.97 -8.33
C VAL A 208 13.72 -13.26 -8.37
N ILE A 209 13.30 -12.65 -7.25
CA ILE A 209 12.03 -11.92 -7.18
C ILE A 209 12.03 -10.74 -8.17
N THR A 210 13.15 -10.02 -8.28
CA THR A 210 13.27 -8.87 -9.20
C THR A 210 13.13 -9.30 -10.65
N VAL A 211 13.79 -10.38 -11.07
CA VAL A 211 13.66 -10.93 -12.43
C VAL A 211 12.22 -11.35 -12.71
N TRP A 212 11.58 -12.06 -11.77
CA TRP A 212 10.18 -12.45 -11.89
C TRP A 212 9.24 -11.24 -12.01
N THR A 213 9.45 -10.22 -11.18
CA THR A 213 8.66 -8.98 -11.20
C THR A 213 8.82 -8.23 -12.52
N MET A 214 10.03 -8.23 -13.10
CA MET A 214 10.26 -7.63 -14.42
C MET A 214 9.47 -8.37 -15.51
N ILE A 215 9.49 -9.70 -15.51
CA ILE A 215 8.71 -10.50 -16.47
C ILE A 215 7.21 -10.16 -16.35
N LEU A 216 6.67 -10.16 -15.13
CA LEU A 216 5.26 -9.85 -14.89
C LEU A 216 4.89 -8.42 -15.31
N THR A 217 5.77 -7.45 -15.08
CA THR A 217 5.57 -6.06 -15.51
C THR A 217 5.43 -5.95 -17.04
N TYR A 218 6.20 -6.73 -17.81
CA TYR A 218 6.07 -6.74 -19.28
C TYR A 218 4.80 -7.42 -19.78
N LEU A 219 4.24 -8.36 -19.00
CA LEU A 219 3.00 -9.07 -19.33
C LEU A 219 1.74 -8.34 -18.87
N ALA A 220 1.88 -7.37 -17.96
CA ALA A 220 0.76 -6.63 -17.40
C ALA A 220 0.03 -5.79 -18.47
N PRO A 221 -1.31 -5.83 -18.55
CA PRO A 221 -2.06 -4.98 -19.46
C PRO A 221 -1.90 -3.49 -19.12
N ARG A 222 -1.94 -2.64 -20.14
CA ARG A 222 -1.85 -1.18 -19.99
C ARG A 222 -3.12 -0.61 -19.34
N GLY A 223 -3.00 0.45 -18.54
CA GLY A 223 -4.15 1.13 -17.93
C GLY A 223 -4.72 0.48 -16.68
N MET A 224 -4.14 -0.64 -16.22
CA MET A 224 -4.60 -1.39 -15.04
C MET A 224 -3.77 -1.09 -13.78
N LEU A 225 -2.98 0.00 -13.77
CA LEU A 225 -2.06 0.28 -12.66
C LEU A 225 -2.77 0.31 -11.31
N ASN A 226 -3.89 1.05 -11.23
CA ASN A 226 -4.67 1.13 -10.00
C ASN A 226 -5.29 -0.22 -9.62
N GLN A 227 -5.78 -0.98 -10.61
CA GLN A 227 -6.40 -2.29 -10.40
C GLN A 227 -5.43 -3.32 -9.84
N ILE A 228 -4.23 -3.40 -10.41
CA ILE A 228 -3.17 -4.28 -9.93
C ILE A 228 -2.78 -3.90 -8.49
N ALA A 229 -2.70 -2.59 -8.20
CA ALA A 229 -2.34 -2.10 -6.87
C ALA A 229 -3.39 -2.48 -5.80
N TYR A 230 -4.69 -2.24 -6.03
CA TYR A 230 -5.70 -2.55 -5.02
C TYR A 230 -6.04 -4.05 -4.96
N ILE A 231 -6.00 -4.80 -6.06
CA ILE A 231 -6.20 -6.26 -6.02
C ILE A 231 -5.06 -6.91 -5.23
N GLY A 232 -3.82 -6.48 -5.48
CA GLY A 232 -2.65 -6.97 -4.75
C GLY A 232 -2.71 -6.63 -3.27
N THR A 233 -2.84 -5.34 -2.93
CA THR A 233 -2.83 -4.88 -1.53
C THR A 233 -4.08 -5.33 -0.77
N GLY A 234 -5.26 -5.23 -1.38
CA GLY A 234 -6.52 -5.69 -0.80
C GLY A 234 -6.57 -7.20 -0.59
N GLY A 235 -6.04 -7.97 -1.55
CA GLY A 235 -5.87 -9.42 -1.40
C GLY A 235 -5.00 -9.77 -0.20
N LEU A 236 -3.85 -9.11 -0.03
CA LEU A 236 -2.97 -9.31 1.12
C LEU A 236 -3.66 -8.92 2.44
N ILE A 237 -4.37 -7.78 2.48
CA ILE A 237 -5.17 -7.38 3.65
C ILE A 237 -6.16 -8.49 4.01
N SER A 238 -6.98 -8.94 3.04
CA SER A 238 -7.99 -9.97 3.29
C SER A 238 -7.39 -11.26 3.86
N MET A 239 -6.19 -11.64 3.43
CA MET A 239 -5.48 -12.83 3.87
C MET A 239 -4.92 -12.67 5.30
N PHE A 240 -4.33 -11.52 5.62
CA PHE A 240 -3.55 -11.36 6.85
C PHE A 240 -4.32 -10.77 8.03
N VAL A 241 -5.45 -10.08 7.83
CA VAL A 241 -6.23 -9.44 8.91
C VAL A 241 -6.57 -10.43 10.02
N GLY A 242 -7.11 -11.60 9.68
CA GLY A 242 -7.50 -12.61 10.66
C GLY A 242 -6.33 -13.04 11.56
N PRO A 243 -5.25 -13.62 11.00
CA PRO A 243 -4.11 -14.04 11.80
C PRO A 243 -3.36 -12.93 12.54
N THR A 244 -3.31 -11.71 11.98
CA THR A 244 -2.53 -10.61 12.59
C THR A 244 -3.28 -9.95 13.73
N ILE A 245 -4.58 -9.69 13.57
CA ILE A 245 -5.39 -8.98 14.56
C ILE A 245 -5.99 -9.94 15.59
N ILE A 246 -6.61 -11.04 15.14
CA ILE A 246 -7.36 -11.93 16.04
C ILE A 246 -6.44 -12.74 16.96
N LYS A 247 -5.21 -13.02 16.52
CA LYS A 247 -4.21 -13.70 17.36
C LYS A 247 -3.90 -12.98 18.67
N ALA A 248 -4.11 -11.66 18.75
CA ALA A 248 -3.97 -10.90 20.00
C ALA A 248 -4.99 -11.33 21.07
N PHE A 249 -6.13 -11.90 20.66
CA PHE A 249 -7.24 -12.28 21.54
C PHE A 249 -7.34 -13.80 21.74
N VAL A 250 -7.05 -14.57 20.70
CA VAL A 250 -7.19 -16.04 20.70
C VAL A 250 -5.94 -16.65 20.06
N ASP A 251 -5.23 -17.51 20.80
CA ASP A 251 -4.14 -18.27 20.20
C ASP A 251 -4.70 -19.31 19.22
N ALA A 252 -3.98 -19.62 18.15
CA ALA A 252 -4.40 -20.69 17.24
C ALA A 252 -3.18 -21.39 16.65
N ASN A 253 -3.38 -22.62 16.19
CA ASN A 253 -2.34 -23.37 15.51
C ASN A 253 -2.14 -22.89 14.06
N ALA A 254 -1.04 -23.32 13.44
CA ALA A 254 -0.70 -22.94 12.06
C ALA A 254 -1.77 -23.36 11.03
N LYS A 255 -2.50 -24.45 11.27
CA LYS A 255 -3.58 -24.91 10.37
C LYS A 255 -4.76 -23.94 10.36
N VAL A 256 -5.19 -23.45 11.53
CA VAL A 256 -6.25 -22.44 11.63
C VAL A 256 -5.84 -21.14 10.95
N CYS A 257 -4.59 -20.71 11.17
CA CYS A 257 -4.02 -19.55 10.50
C CYS A 257 -4.13 -19.70 8.97
N PHE A 258 -3.70 -20.84 8.43
CA PHE A 258 -3.77 -21.12 7.00
C PHE A 258 -5.21 -21.13 6.45
N TRP A 259 -6.16 -21.77 7.15
CA TRP A 259 -7.57 -21.77 6.74
C TRP A 259 -8.21 -20.38 6.77
N SER A 260 -7.86 -19.56 7.77
CA SER A 260 -8.29 -18.15 7.85
C SER A 260 -7.76 -17.35 6.66
N MET A 261 -6.47 -17.51 6.34
CA MET A 261 -5.82 -16.86 5.19
C MET A 261 -6.48 -17.23 3.86
N LEU A 262 -6.71 -18.54 3.62
CA LEU A 262 -7.38 -19.01 2.41
C LEU A 262 -8.81 -18.47 2.31
N THR A 263 -9.56 -18.48 3.42
CA THR A 263 -10.93 -17.96 3.44
C THR A 263 -10.94 -16.48 3.04
N GLY A 264 -10.09 -15.66 3.67
CA GLY A 264 -10.00 -14.24 3.32
C GLY A 264 -9.65 -14.03 1.84
N PHE A 265 -8.66 -14.76 1.33
CA PHE A 265 -8.24 -14.65 -0.07
C PHE A 265 -9.34 -15.03 -1.06
N PHE A 266 -9.98 -16.19 -0.90
CA PHE A 266 -11.02 -16.65 -1.84
C PHE A 266 -12.30 -15.82 -1.74
N VAL A 267 -12.70 -15.40 -0.53
CA VAL A 267 -13.85 -14.50 -0.37
C VAL A 267 -13.57 -13.17 -1.07
N ASN A 268 -12.35 -12.62 -0.96
CA ASN A 268 -12.00 -11.39 -1.67
C ASN A 268 -12.10 -11.55 -3.19
N ILE A 269 -11.61 -12.66 -3.75
CA ILE A 269 -11.76 -12.96 -5.19
C ILE A 269 -13.24 -12.98 -5.59
N ILE A 270 -14.07 -13.69 -4.84
CA ILE A 270 -15.50 -13.80 -5.13
C ILE A 270 -16.16 -12.41 -5.07
N LEU A 271 -15.87 -11.61 -4.04
CA LEU A 271 -16.46 -10.28 -3.88
C LEU A 271 -16.05 -9.31 -4.98
N VAL A 272 -14.78 -9.33 -5.39
CA VAL A 272 -14.27 -8.43 -6.45
C VAL A 272 -14.76 -8.85 -7.83
N PHE A 273 -14.67 -10.14 -8.18
CA PHE A 273 -14.90 -10.60 -9.56
C PHE A 273 -16.33 -11.06 -9.84
N ASN A 274 -17.10 -11.51 -8.84
CA ASN A 274 -18.45 -12.02 -9.05
C ASN A 274 -19.55 -11.04 -8.59
N PHE A 275 -19.24 -10.17 -7.62
CA PHE A 275 -20.23 -9.25 -7.02
C PHE A 275 -19.94 -7.78 -7.29
N ASP A 276 -18.85 -7.47 -8.01
CA ASP A 276 -18.40 -6.10 -8.33
C ASP A 276 -18.41 -5.18 -7.10
N ILE A 277 -17.96 -5.71 -5.96
CA ILE A 277 -17.84 -4.94 -4.72
C ILE A 277 -16.65 -4.00 -4.83
N GLY A 278 -16.80 -2.79 -4.28
CA GLY A 278 -15.79 -1.74 -4.34
C GLY A 278 -14.43 -2.21 -3.81
N TRP A 279 -13.35 -1.63 -4.34
CA TRP A 279 -11.98 -2.07 -4.03
C TRP A 279 -11.58 -1.90 -2.56
N VAL A 280 -12.30 -1.06 -1.82
CA VAL A 280 -12.14 -0.86 -0.38
C VAL A 280 -12.99 -1.84 0.42
N GLU A 281 -14.25 -2.02 0.02
CA GLU A 281 -15.23 -2.85 0.71
C GLU A 281 -14.85 -4.34 0.67
N ALA A 282 -14.47 -4.84 -0.50
CA ALA A 282 -14.22 -6.27 -0.69
C ALA A 282 -13.10 -6.81 0.22
N PRO A 283 -11.91 -6.18 0.30
CA PRO A 283 -10.85 -6.61 1.21
C PRO A 283 -11.22 -6.57 2.69
N ILE A 284 -12.01 -5.58 3.11
CA ILE A 284 -12.44 -5.43 4.51
C ILE A 284 -13.41 -6.56 4.86
N LEU A 285 -14.44 -6.77 4.04
CA LEU A 285 -15.43 -7.83 4.24
C LEU A 285 -14.80 -9.23 4.19
N ALA A 286 -13.89 -9.45 3.25
CA ALA A 286 -13.16 -10.71 3.13
C ALA A 286 -12.21 -10.94 4.31
N GLY A 287 -11.52 -9.89 4.77
CA GLY A 287 -10.70 -9.93 5.98
C GLY A 287 -11.52 -10.26 7.25
N LEU A 288 -12.74 -9.74 7.35
CA LEU A 288 -13.69 -10.10 8.41
C LEU A 288 -14.08 -11.58 8.33
N ALA A 289 -14.37 -12.11 7.13
CA ALA A 289 -14.67 -13.53 6.95
C ALA A 289 -13.49 -14.42 7.40
N GLY A 290 -12.26 -14.08 6.99
CA GLY A 290 -11.05 -14.75 7.47
C GLY A 290 -10.88 -14.64 9.00
N SER A 291 -11.19 -13.48 9.58
CA SER A 291 -11.14 -13.24 11.03
C SER A 291 -12.13 -14.10 11.80
N ILE A 292 -13.36 -14.27 11.29
CA ILE A 292 -14.37 -15.15 11.88
C ILE A 292 -13.88 -16.60 11.89
N VAL A 293 -13.31 -17.08 10.78
CA VAL A 293 -12.75 -18.45 10.71
C VAL A 293 -11.61 -18.63 11.71
N TYR A 294 -10.70 -17.66 11.82
CA TYR A 294 -9.61 -17.71 12.80
C TYR A 294 -10.17 -17.77 14.22
N PHE A 295 -11.11 -16.88 14.53
CA PHE A 295 -11.71 -16.78 15.86
C PHE A 295 -12.44 -18.07 16.23
N VAL A 296 -13.35 -18.55 15.39
CA VAL A 296 -14.18 -19.73 15.69
C VAL A 296 -13.31 -20.98 15.83
N LEU A 297 -12.45 -21.27 14.85
CA LEU A 297 -11.63 -22.48 14.90
C LEU A 297 -10.57 -22.41 16.00
N GLY A 298 -9.94 -21.24 16.19
CA GLY A 298 -8.97 -21.02 17.26
C GLY A 298 -9.60 -21.17 18.65
N TYR A 299 -10.77 -20.56 18.84
CA TYR A 299 -11.49 -20.59 20.12
C TYR A 299 -11.95 -22.01 20.45
N VAL A 300 -12.54 -22.73 19.48
CA VAL A 300 -12.98 -24.11 19.66
C VAL A 300 -11.80 -25.04 19.96
N LEU A 301 -10.69 -24.92 19.23
CA LEU A 301 -9.52 -25.79 19.41
C LEU A 301 -8.75 -25.51 20.70
N ASN A 302 -8.85 -24.30 21.26
CA ASN A 302 -8.29 -23.95 22.57
C ASN A 302 -9.23 -24.22 23.75
N GLY A 303 -10.27 -25.05 23.54
CA GLY A 303 -11.20 -25.40 24.61
C GLY A 303 -12.04 -24.21 25.08
N MET A 304 -12.41 -23.30 24.17
CA MET A 304 -13.24 -22.12 24.43
C MET A 304 -12.62 -21.13 25.42
N SER A 305 -11.29 -21.00 25.38
CA SER A 305 -10.55 -20.06 26.22
C SER A 305 -9.95 -18.92 25.39
N PHE A 306 -10.05 -17.70 25.93
CA PHE A 306 -9.29 -16.55 25.44
C PHE A 306 -7.85 -16.63 25.91
N LYS A 307 -6.95 -15.99 25.17
CA LYS A 307 -5.56 -15.85 25.60
C LYS A 307 -5.52 -15.14 26.95
N LYS A 308 -4.89 -15.75 27.96
CA LYS A 308 -4.65 -15.08 29.24
C LYS A 308 -3.75 -13.88 28.97
N LYS A 309 -4.19 -12.69 29.39
CA LYS A 309 -3.39 -11.47 29.33
C LYS A 309 -2.15 -11.72 30.19
N GLU A 310 -0.99 -11.88 29.56
CA GLU A 310 0.27 -11.74 30.28
C GLU A 310 0.32 -10.27 30.71
N LEU A 311 0.11 -10.02 32.00
CA LEU A 311 0.39 -8.74 32.62
C LEU A 311 1.90 -8.53 32.49
N SER A 312 2.35 -7.82 31.45
CA SER A 312 3.72 -7.32 31.40
C SER A 312 3.88 -6.34 32.56
N ASN A 313 4.64 -6.72 33.57
CA ASN A 313 5.20 -5.80 34.56
C ASN A 313 6.15 -4.81 33.88
#